data_AF-A0A5J9UNY4-F1
#
_entry.id   AF-A0A5J9UNY4-F1
#
_cell.length_a   1.000
_cell.length_b   1.000
_cell.length_c   1.000
_cell.angle_alpha   90.00
_cell.angle_beta   90.00
_cell.angle_gamma   90.00
#
_symmetry.space_group_name_H-M   'P 1'
#
loop_
_entity.id
_entity.type
_entity.pdbx_description
1 polymer ?
#
loop_
_entity_poly.entity_id
_entity_poly.type
_entity_poly.pdbx_seq_one_letter_code
_entity_poly.pdbx_strand_id
1 'polypeptide(L)'
;AQGSRMANNEGNGSAEPAIGDKYNDEDPNAFDLFKECHYINKKKGYSPAVQLAIHEMENKISEAVDVDQEPRSVSEVVAAVLAEHTKKIKFLQNVGIESVQPRSSVVNLEQDLAAEKRANAELRLVVDTQREQIDVLSEHLREAEEARVRDKEEMQKRQAETDAKLDFLLSQVQPSRAKE
;
A
#
# COMPACT_ATOMS: atom_id res chain seq x y z
N ALA A 1 -0.88 -49.26 -63.98
CA ALA A 1 -0.67 -47.90 -64.50
C ALA A 1 -2.04 -47.37 -64.94
N GLN A 2 -2.63 -46.47 -64.15
CA GLN A 2 -2.63 -45.01 -64.36
C GLN A 2 -3.73 -44.53 -65.32
N GLY A 3 -4.51 -43.54 -64.83
CA GLY A 3 -5.26 -42.55 -65.63
C GLY A 3 -6.74 -42.88 -65.81
N SER A 4 -7.69 -42.36 -65.01
CA SER A 4 -8.17 -40.97 -64.77
C SER A 4 -9.07 -40.38 -65.86
N ARG A 5 -10.19 -39.81 -65.36
CA ARG A 5 -10.94 -38.62 -65.83
C ARG A 5 -11.86 -38.82 -67.06
N MET A 6 -13.07 -38.27 -67.14
CA MET A 6 -13.78 -37.21 -66.41
C MET A 6 -15.29 -37.49 -66.43
N ALA A 7 -15.99 -37.14 -65.36
CA ALA A 7 -17.37 -36.70 -65.48
C ALA A 7 -17.66 -35.63 -64.42
N ASN A 8 -18.10 -34.48 -64.93
CA ASN A 8 -19.07 -33.57 -64.33
C ASN A 8 -18.51 -32.51 -63.37
N ASN A 9 -18.34 -31.31 -63.91
CA ASN A 9 -18.35 -30.09 -63.14
C ASN A 9 -19.34 -29.12 -63.80
N GLU A 10 -20.57 -29.09 -63.28
CA GLU A 10 -21.45 -27.93 -63.36
C GLU A 10 -22.17 -27.81 -62.03
N GLY A 11 -22.19 -26.59 -61.49
CA GLY A 11 -23.21 -26.19 -60.53
C GLY A 11 -22.72 -25.82 -59.13
N ASN A 12 -22.36 -24.54 -59.02
CA ASN A 12 -22.96 -23.63 -58.03
C ASN A 12 -22.36 -23.56 -56.62
N GLY A 13 -21.46 -22.59 -56.45
CA GLY A 13 -21.72 -21.42 -55.59
C GLY A 13 -22.23 -21.69 -54.17
N SER A 14 -21.29 -21.88 -53.25
CA SER A 14 -21.33 -21.21 -51.95
C SER A 14 -19.89 -21.03 -51.52
N ALA A 15 -19.34 -19.87 -51.85
CA ALA A 15 -18.08 -19.43 -51.29
C ALA A 15 -18.26 -19.40 -49.76
N GLU A 16 -17.55 -20.29 -49.06
CA GLU A 16 -17.25 -20.09 -47.66
C GLU A 16 -16.62 -18.69 -47.51
N PRO A 17 -17.16 -17.81 -46.65
CA PRO A 17 -16.42 -16.61 -46.31
C PRO A 17 -15.22 -17.03 -45.47
N ALA A 18 -14.04 -16.83 -46.05
CA ALA A 18 -12.76 -16.98 -45.39
C ALA A 18 -12.72 -16.10 -44.12
N ILE A 19 -11.97 -16.58 -43.13
CA ILE A 19 -11.92 -16.15 -41.73
C ILE A 19 -11.41 -14.70 -41.53
N GLY A 20 -11.08 -13.96 -42.60
CA GLY A 20 -10.55 -12.60 -42.54
C GLY A 20 -11.58 -11.47 -42.48
N ASP A 21 -12.88 -11.74 -42.59
CA ASP A 21 -13.90 -10.67 -42.80
C ASP A 21 -14.77 -10.36 -41.56
N LYS A 22 -14.45 -10.93 -40.39
CA LYS A 22 -15.29 -10.79 -39.17
C LYS A 22 -14.83 -9.69 -38.20
N TYR A 23 -13.57 -9.32 -38.27
CA TYR A 23 -12.97 -8.28 -37.43
C TYR A 23 -12.28 -7.34 -38.41
N ASN A 24 -12.72 -6.08 -38.44
CA ASN A 24 -12.33 -5.09 -39.46
C ASN A 24 -10.85 -4.68 -39.33
N ASP A 25 -9.92 -5.60 -39.58
CA ASP A 25 -8.47 -5.47 -39.36
C ASP A 25 -8.06 -5.13 -37.91
N GLU A 26 -8.97 -5.30 -36.95
CA GLU A 26 -8.73 -5.06 -35.52
C GLU A 26 -8.48 -6.39 -34.78
N ASP A 27 -7.44 -6.43 -33.94
CA ASP A 27 -7.12 -7.61 -33.15
C ASP A 27 -8.28 -7.94 -32.18
N PRO A 28 -8.75 -9.19 -32.13
CA PRO A 28 -9.88 -9.57 -31.26
C PRO A 28 -9.53 -9.35 -29.79
N ASN A 29 -10.39 -8.64 -29.07
CA ASN A 29 -10.19 -8.41 -27.64
C ASN A 29 -10.48 -9.68 -26.82
N ALA A 30 -10.17 -9.64 -25.52
CA ALA A 30 -10.36 -10.78 -24.60
C ALA A 30 -11.79 -11.34 -24.59
N PHE A 31 -12.80 -10.47 -24.74
CA PHE A 31 -14.21 -10.87 -24.77
C PHE A 31 -14.60 -11.52 -26.09
N ASP A 32 -14.04 -11.07 -27.22
CA ASP A 32 -14.21 -11.71 -28.52
C ASP A 32 -13.57 -13.11 -28.56
N LEU A 33 -12.34 -13.22 -28.04
CA LEU A 33 -11.67 -14.51 -27.86
C LEU A 33 -12.47 -15.46 -26.96
N PHE A 34 -13.10 -14.94 -25.91
CA PHE A 34 -13.95 -15.72 -25.02
C PHE A 34 -15.19 -16.27 -25.75
N LYS A 35 -15.91 -15.41 -26.48
CA LYS A 35 -17.06 -15.82 -27.30
C LYS A 35 -16.65 -16.84 -28.36
N GLU A 36 -15.53 -16.66 -29.03
CA GLU A 36 -15.06 -17.60 -30.05
C GLU A 36 -14.71 -18.97 -29.45
N CYS A 37 -13.97 -18.99 -28.34
CA CYS A 37 -13.55 -20.22 -27.67
C CYS A 37 -14.71 -21.07 -27.17
N HIS A 38 -15.84 -20.44 -26.78
CA HIS A 38 -16.97 -21.13 -26.17
C HIS A 38 -18.15 -21.36 -27.12
N TYR A 39 -18.04 -20.95 -28.38
CA TYR A 39 -19.09 -21.17 -29.37
C TYR A 39 -19.15 -22.64 -29.83
N ILE A 40 -20.30 -23.29 -29.66
CA ILE A 40 -20.50 -24.69 -30.04
C ILE A 40 -21.04 -24.76 -31.46
N ASN A 41 -20.17 -24.90 -32.46
CA ASN A 41 -20.55 -24.99 -33.89
C ASN A 41 -21.65 -26.03 -34.17
N LYS A 42 -21.57 -27.19 -33.52
CA LYS A 42 -22.56 -28.28 -33.68
C LYS A 42 -23.97 -27.91 -33.19
N LYS A 43 -24.06 -27.03 -32.20
CA LYS A 43 -25.32 -26.57 -31.59
C LYS A 43 -25.69 -25.15 -32.02
N LYS A 44 -24.85 -24.51 -32.84
CA LYS A 44 -24.96 -23.11 -33.28
C LYS A 44 -25.29 -22.15 -32.12
N GLY A 45 -24.53 -22.25 -31.03
CA GLY A 45 -24.79 -21.42 -29.85
C GLY A 45 -23.88 -21.73 -28.66
N TYR A 46 -24.21 -21.11 -27.54
CA TYR A 46 -23.46 -21.18 -26.28
C TYR A 46 -24.17 -22.09 -25.27
N SER A 47 -23.43 -22.60 -24.28
CA SER A 47 -24.06 -23.27 -23.13
C SER A 47 -24.77 -22.25 -22.24
N PRO A 48 -25.80 -22.63 -21.46
CA PRO A 48 -26.50 -21.69 -20.59
C PRO A 48 -25.58 -20.92 -19.62
N ALA A 49 -24.57 -21.59 -19.07
CA ALA A 49 -23.57 -20.95 -18.21
C ALA A 49 -22.70 -19.93 -18.94
N VAL A 50 -22.32 -20.22 -20.19
CA VAL A 50 -21.54 -19.30 -21.03
C VAL A 50 -22.40 -18.11 -21.46
N GLN A 51 -23.69 -18.31 -21.79
CA GLN A 51 -24.61 -17.21 -22.12
C GLN A 51 -24.75 -16.23 -20.95
N LEU A 52 -24.88 -16.76 -19.72
CA LEU A 52 -24.94 -15.93 -18.52
C LEU A 52 -23.65 -15.11 -18.34
N ALA A 53 -22.48 -15.75 -18.49
CA ALA A 53 -21.20 -15.06 -18.39
C ALA A 53 -21.00 -14.01 -19.49
N ILE A 54 -21.41 -14.30 -20.73
CA ILE A 54 -21.38 -13.35 -21.85
C ILE A 54 -22.23 -12.13 -21.52
N HIS A 55 -23.48 -12.35 -21.10
CA HIS A 55 -24.39 -11.26 -20.77
C HIS A 55 -23.85 -10.39 -19.62
N GLU A 56 -23.28 -11.02 -18.59
CA GLU A 56 -22.68 -10.30 -17.48
C GLU A 56 -21.46 -9.46 -17.89
N MET A 57 -20.60 -9.99 -18.77
CA MET A 57 -19.47 -9.25 -19.34
C MET A 57 -19.97 -8.05 -20.17
N GLU A 58 -21.00 -8.22 -20.99
CA GLU A 58 -21.59 -7.14 -21.81
C GLU A 58 -22.13 -5.99 -20.94
N ASN A 59 -22.83 -6.33 -19.86
CA ASN A 59 -23.34 -5.34 -18.91
C ASN A 59 -22.19 -4.57 -18.25
N LYS A 60 -21.18 -5.28 -17.71
CA LYS A 60 -20.03 -4.65 -17.03
C LYS A 60 -19.13 -3.83 -17.98
N ILE A 61 -18.99 -4.25 -19.25
CA ILE A 61 -18.28 -3.48 -20.28
C ILE A 61 -19.04 -2.19 -20.60
N SER A 62 -20.37 -2.25 -20.68
CA SER A 62 -21.22 -1.07 -20.95
C SER A 62 -21.21 -0.08 -19.77
N GLU A 63 -21.30 -0.59 -18.53
CA GLU A 63 -21.23 0.24 -17.30
C GLU A 63 -19.88 0.97 -17.13
N ALA A 64 -18.79 0.38 -17.61
CA ALA A 64 -17.45 0.97 -17.51
C ALA A 64 -17.26 2.22 -18.41
N VAL A 65 -18.20 2.50 -19.32
CA VAL A 65 -18.18 3.67 -20.21
C VAL A 65 -18.85 4.91 -19.58
N ASP A 66 -19.69 4.72 -18.54
CA ASP A 66 -20.58 5.76 -18.00
C ASP A 66 -20.13 6.41 -16.67
N VAL A 67 -18.99 6.00 -16.09
CA VAL A 67 -18.57 6.44 -14.73
C VAL A 67 -17.16 7.03 -14.77
N ASP A 68 -16.95 8.17 -14.08
CA ASP A 68 -15.66 8.87 -13.82
C ASP A 68 -14.60 8.03 -13.07
N GLN A 69 -14.64 6.71 -13.19
CA GLN A 69 -13.64 5.76 -12.69
C GLN A 69 -12.66 5.40 -13.81
N GLU A 70 -11.40 5.10 -13.46
CA GLU A 70 -10.41 4.66 -14.44
C GLU A 70 -10.99 3.52 -15.31
N PRO A 71 -10.99 3.66 -16.65
CA PRO A 71 -11.75 2.79 -17.52
C PRO A 71 -11.25 1.35 -17.36
N ARG A 72 -12.10 0.47 -16.83
CA ARG A 72 -11.76 -0.95 -16.74
C ARG A 72 -11.56 -1.48 -18.15
N SER A 73 -10.40 -2.08 -18.38
CA SER A 73 -10.13 -2.74 -19.65
C SER A 73 -11.05 -3.94 -19.83
N VAL A 74 -11.38 -4.28 -21.09
CA VAL A 74 -12.17 -5.47 -21.42
C VAL A 74 -11.56 -6.74 -20.82
N SER A 75 -10.23 -6.82 -20.76
CA SER A 75 -9.48 -7.92 -20.15
C SER A 75 -9.74 -8.07 -18.65
N GLU A 76 -9.81 -6.96 -17.91
CA GLU A 76 -10.12 -6.98 -16.47
C GLU A 76 -11.57 -7.41 -16.21
N VAL A 77 -12.52 -6.95 -17.05
CA VAL A 77 -13.92 -7.36 -16.92
C VAL A 77 -14.07 -8.87 -17.15
N VAL A 78 -13.44 -9.40 -18.20
CA VAL A 78 -13.44 -10.85 -18.49
C VAL A 78 -12.78 -11.63 -17.33
N ALA A 79 -11.67 -11.12 -16.78
CA ALA A 79 -11.00 -11.77 -15.67
C ALA A 79 -11.85 -11.79 -14.38
N ALA A 80 -12.51 -10.69 -14.05
CA ALA A 80 -13.35 -10.55 -12.88
C ALA A 80 -14.57 -11.50 -12.95
N VAL A 81 -15.31 -11.48 -14.06
CA VAL A 81 -16.47 -12.37 -14.25
C VAL A 81 -16.04 -13.83 -14.15
N LEU A 82 -14.94 -14.22 -14.81
CA LEU A 82 -14.48 -15.60 -14.76
C LEU A 82 -14.00 -16.02 -13.36
N ALA A 83 -13.46 -15.11 -12.55
CA ALA A 83 -13.08 -15.39 -11.16
C ALA A 83 -14.29 -15.66 -10.25
N GLU A 84 -15.44 -15.05 -10.55
CA GLU A 84 -16.69 -15.31 -9.83
C GLU A 84 -17.30 -16.67 -10.18
N HIS A 85 -17.20 -17.08 -11.45
CA HIS A 85 -17.85 -18.30 -11.97
C HIS A 85 -16.98 -19.56 -11.94
N THR A 86 -15.64 -19.46 -11.89
CA THR A 86 -14.77 -20.64 -11.86
C THR A 86 -13.44 -20.45 -11.13
N LYS A 87 -13.04 -21.46 -10.35
CA LYS A 87 -11.80 -21.48 -9.56
C LYS A 87 -10.54 -21.82 -10.38
N LYS A 88 -10.67 -22.19 -11.66
CA LYS A 88 -9.55 -22.56 -12.54
C LYS A 88 -9.75 -21.98 -13.93
N ILE A 89 -9.25 -20.78 -14.16
CA ILE A 89 -9.45 -20.08 -15.44
C ILE A 89 -8.24 -20.31 -16.35
N LYS A 90 -8.17 -21.50 -16.97
CA LYS A 90 -7.16 -21.79 -18.01
C LYS A 90 -7.26 -20.83 -19.20
N PHE A 91 -8.47 -20.33 -19.47
CA PHE A 91 -8.72 -19.35 -20.52
C PHE A 91 -7.85 -18.11 -20.35
N LEU A 92 -7.88 -17.45 -19.18
CA LEU A 92 -7.10 -16.22 -18.91
C LEU A 92 -5.60 -16.46 -19.12
N GLN A 93 -5.07 -17.60 -18.67
CA GLN A 93 -3.67 -17.96 -18.90
C GLN A 93 -3.35 -18.11 -20.40
N ASN A 94 -4.24 -18.74 -21.18
CA ASN A 94 -4.07 -18.95 -22.61
C ASN A 94 -4.15 -17.64 -23.41
N VAL A 95 -4.91 -16.65 -22.93
CA VAL A 95 -5.04 -15.33 -23.55
C VAL A 95 -4.10 -14.28 -22.93
N GLY A 96 -3.16 -14.71 -22.08
CA GLY A 96 -2.15 -13.82 -21.48
C GLY A 96 -2.68 -12.83 -20.43
N ILE A 97 -3.88 -13.06 -19.88
CA ILE A 97 -4.49 -12.20 -18.87
C ILE A 97 -4.15 -12.75 -17.48
N GLU A 98 -3.58 -11.89 -16.63
CA GLU A 98 -3.30 -12.23 -15.25
C GLU A 98 -4.62 -12.25 -14.45
N SER A 99 -4.86 -13.34 -13.72
CA SER A 99 -6.06 -13.48 -12.89
C SER A 99 -6.00 -12.45 -11.76
N VAL A 100 -6.91 -11.46 -11.80
CA VAL A 100 -6.98 -10.31 -10.88
C VAL A 100 -7.29 -10.70 -9.43
N GLN A 101 -7.59 -11.97 -9.14
CA GLN A 101 -7.91 -12.39 -7.78
C GLN A 101 -6.71 -12.12 -6.86
N PRO A 102 -6.84 -11.19 -5.88
CA PRO A 102 -5.80 -10.97 -4.91
C PRO A 102 -5.64 -12.31 -4.19
N ARG A 103 -4.47 -12.94 -4.32
CA ARG A 103 -4.16 -14.10 -3.49
C ARG A 103 -4.39 -13.64 -2.05
N SER A 104 -5.12 -14.41 -1.25
CA SER A 104 -5.41 -14.06 0.15
C SER A 104 -4.15 -13.64 0.93
N SER A 105 -2.98 -14.12 0.53
CA SER A 105 -1.66 -13.68 1.02
C SER A 105 -1.39 -12.18 0.82
N VAL A 106 -1.79 -11.58 -0.31
CA VAL A 106 -1.58 -10.16 -0.60
C VAL A 106 -2.47 -9.28 0.29
N VAL A 107 -3.75 -9.66 0.46
CA VAL A 107 -4.68 -8.94 1.34
C VAL A 107 -4.21 -9.00 2.80
N ASN A 108 -3.74 -10.17 3.25
CA ASN A 108 -3.17 -10.31 4.59
C ASN A 108 -1.91 -9.44 4.76
N LEU A 109 -1.01 -9.41 3.78
CA LEU A 109 0.19 -8.58 3.80
C LEU A 109 -0.14 -7.07 3.84
N GLU A 110 -1.15 -6.63 3.10
CA GLU A 110 -1.61 -5.23 3.12
C GLU A 110 -2.19 -4.85 4.48
N GLN A 111 -2.98 -5.74 5.09
CA GLN A 111 -3.54 -5.55 6.42
C GLN A 111 -2.43 -5.49 7.48
N ASP A 112 -1.45 -6.38 7.42
CA ASP A 112 -0.30 -6.41 8.33
C ASP A 112 0.55 -5.14 8.18
N LEU A 113 0.79 -4.70 6.94
CA LEU A 113 1.51 -3.45 6.66
C LEU A 113 0.77 -2.22 7.21
N ALA A 114 -0.55 -2.18 7.08
CA ALA A 114 -1.35 -1.09 7.64
C ALA A 114 -1.34 -1.07 9.18
N ALA A 115 -1.38 -2.25 9.81
CA ALA A 115 -1.24 -2.38 11.26
C ALA A 115 0.15 -1.94 11.74
N GLU A 116 1.21 -2.36 11.05
CA GLU A 116 2.59 -1.98 11.38
C GLU A 116 2.82 -0.47 11.22
N LYS A 117 2.28 0.15 10.15
CA LYS A 117 2.34 1.61 9.96
C LYS A 117 1.66 2.37 11.11
N ARG A 118 0.53 1.87 11.60
CA ARG A 118 -0.16 2.47 12.75
C ARG A 118 0.67 2.34 14.02
N ALA A 119 1.18 1.14 14.32
CA ALA A 119 2.04 0.91 15.48
C ALA A 119 3.32 1.77 15.43
N ASN A 120 3.94 1.92 14.25
CA ASN A 120 5.11 2.77 14.08
C ASN A 120 4.81 4.26 14.34
N ALA A 121 3.63 4.74 13.90
CA ALA A 121 3.20 6.11 14.17
C ALA A 121 3.00 6.36 15.68
N GLU A 122 2.41 5.39 16.40
CA GLU A 122 2.26 5.45 17.86
C GLU A 122 3.62 5.46 18.57
N LEU A 123 4.57 4.62 18.13
CA LEU A 123 5.93 4.59 18.68
C LEU A 123 6.67 5.92 18.47
N ARG A 124 6.51 6.55 17.30
CA ARG A 124 7.10 7.87 17.04
C ARG A 124 6.57 8.92 18.02
N LEU A 125 5.26 8.95 18.26
CA LEU A 125 4.65 9.87 19.23
C LEU A 125 5.21 9.65 20.65
N VAL A 126 5.39 8.39 21.06
CA VAL A 126 5.99 8.06 22.37
C VAL A 126 7.43 8.56 22.45
N VAL A 127 8.23 8.36 21.41
CA VAL A 127 9.63 8.83 21.36
C VAL A 127 9.70 10.34 21.43
N ASP A 128 8.86 11.04 20.68
CA ASP A 128 8.81 12.51 20.69
C ASP A 128 8.44 13.03 22.09
N THR A 129 7.43 12.43 22.71
CA THR A 129 7.02 12.76 24.09
C THR A 129 8.15 12.51 25.10
N GLN A 130 8.84 11.37 24.98
CA GLN A 130 9.98 11.06 25.85
C GLN A 130 11.12 12.05 25.67
N ARG A 131 11.36 12.49 24.43
CA ARG A 131 12.39 13.49 24.14
C ARG A 131 12.08 14.81 24.82
N GLU A 132 10.85 15.30 24.69
CA GLU A 132 10.39 16.52 25.37
C GLU A 132 10.53 16.41 26.90
N GLN A 133 10.16 15.27 27.49
CA GLN A 133 10.31 15.03 28.93
C GLN A 133 11.78 15.05 29.38
N ILE A 134 12.69 14.46 28.59
CA ILE A 134 14.13 14.47 28.88
C ILE A 134 14.68 15.90 28.81
N ASP A 135 14.26 16.68 27.81
CA ASP A 135 14.72 18.06 27.65
C ASP A 135 14.26 18.92 28.86
N VAL A 136 12.99 18.81 29.27
CA VAL A 136 12.45 19.49 30.46
C VAL A 136 13.20 19.08 31.74
N LEU A 137 13.42 17.78 31.95
CA LEU A 137 14.15 17.29 33.12
C LEU A 137 15.60 17.77 33.13
N SER A 138 16.25 17.85 31.96
CA SER A 138 17.63 18.32 31.84
C SER A 138 17.76 19.79 32.20
N GLU A 139 16.82 20.62 31.75
CA GLU A 139 16.78 22.04 32.12
C GLU A 139 16.55 22.21 33.62
N HIS A 140 15.58 21.49 34.19
CA HIS A 140 15.31 21.55 35.64
C HIS A 140 16.51 21.11 36.48
N LEU A 141 17.25 20.09 36.04
CA LEU A 141 18.48 19.66 36.71
C LEU A 141 19.57 20.73 36.63
N ARG A 142 19.73 21.40 35.48
CA ARG A 142 20.69 22.49 35.32
C ARG A 142 20.34 23.65 36.25
N GLU A 143 19.08 24.09 36.26
CA GLU A 143 18.61 25.19 37.11
C GLU A 143 18.78 24.87 38.60
N ALA A 144 18.46 23.64 39.01
CA ALA A 144 18.61 23.20 40.39
C ALA A 144 20.09 23.19 40.83
N GLU A 145 21.00 22.71 39.98
CA GLU A 145 22.43 22.73 40.30
C GLU A 145 22.99 24.15 40.34
N GLU A 146 22.59 25.03 39.42
CA GLU A 146 22.97 26.44 39.44
C GLU A 146 22.49 27.14 40.72
N ALA A 147 21.25 26.89 41.14
CA ALA A 147 20.72 27.43 42.39
C ALA A 147 21.54 26.94 43.59
N ARG A 148 21.86 25.65 43.63
CA ARG A 148 22.68 25.05 44.69
C ARG A 148 24.09 25.66 44.74
N VAL A 149 24.70 25.95 43.59
CA VAL A 149 26.00 26.61 43.51
C VAL A 149 25.92 28.04 44.05
N ARG A 150 24.92 28.82 43.60
CA ARG A 150 24.71 30.20 44.07
C ARG A 150 24.50 30.26 45.59
N ASP A 151 23.67 29.38 46.14
CA ASP A 151 23.42 29.31 47.59
C ASP A 151 24.70 28.99 48.37
N LYS A 152 25.54 28.09 47.84
CA LYS A 152 26.83 27.74 48.44
C LYS A 152 27.80 28.91 48.42
N GLU A 153 27.90 29.64 47.31
CA GLU A 153 28.74 30.83 47.19
C GLU A 153 28.29 31.94 48.14
N GLU A 154 26.98 32.17 48.24
CA GLU A 154 26.42 33.14 49.18
C GLU A 154 26.72 32.75 50.64
N MET A 155 26.54 31.48 50.99
CA MET A 155 26.86 30.96 52.33
C MET A 155 28.34 31.12 52.66
N GLN A 156 29.25 30.83 51.71
CA GLN A 156 30.68 31.03 51.89
C GLN A 156 31.03 32.51 52.07
N LYS A 157 30.41 33.41 51.30
CA LYS A 157 30.60 34.86 51.46
C LYS A 157 30.15 35.34 52.83
N ARG A 158 28.95 34.92 53.27
CA ARG A 158 28.43 35.26 54.60
C ARG A 158 29.35 34.73 55.71
N GLN A 159 29.87 33.51 55.57
CA GLN A 159 30.82 32.93 56.51
C GLN A 159 32.12 33.75 56.58
N ALA A 160 32.70 34.12 55.43
CA ALA A 160 33.90 34.95 55.39
C ALA A 160 33.68 36.33 56.02
N GLU A 161 32.51 36.95 55.80
CA GLU A 161 32.15 38.21 56.44
C GLU A 161 31.99 38.06 57.97
N THR A 162 31.41 36.97 58.45
CA THR A 162 31.30 36.71 59.90
C THR A 162 32.67 36.44 60.53
N ASP A 163 33.53 35.69 59.85
CA ASP A 163 34.88 35.37 60.32
C ASP A 163 35.74 36.64 60.38
N ALA A 164 35.68 37.50 59.37
CA ALA A 164 36.38 38.78 59.36
C ALA A 164 35.91 39.72 60.50
N LYS A 165 34.60 39.74 60.79
CA LYS A 165 34.06 40.50 61.93
C LYS A 165 34.54 39.94 63.27
N LEU A 166 34.61 38.62 63.40
CA LEU A 166 35.11 37.95 64.60
C LEU A 166 36.60 38.27 64.84
N ASP A 167 37.43 38.15 63.81
CA ASP A 167 38.87 38.47 63.86
C ASP A 167 39.10 39.94 64.26
N PHE A 168 38.29 40.85 63.72
CA PHE A 168 38.33 42.26 64.09
C PHE A 168 38.00 42.48 65.58
N LEU A 169 36.94 41.85 66.09
CA LEU A 169 36.58 41.95 67.51
C LEU A 169 37.66 41.33 68.41
N LEU A 170 38.19 40.15 68.07
CA LEU A 170 39.28 39.52 68.80
C LEU A 170 40.50 40.42 68.86
N SER A 171 40.85 41.09 67.75
CA SER A 171 41.95 42.05 67.69
C SER A 171 41.74 43.26 68.61
N GLN A 172 40.51 43.73 68.80
CA GLN A 172 40.19 44.81 69.75
C GLN A 172 40.27 44.38 71.21
N VAL A 173 40.01 43.11 71.52
CA VAL A 173 40.04 42.59 72.90
C VAL A 173 41.46 42.17 73.32
N GLN A 174 42.38 41.96 72.36
CA GLN A 174 43.75 41.51 72.60
C GLN A 174 44.79 42.54 73.13
N PRO A 175 44.60 43.87 73.20
CA PRO A 175 45.58 44.75 73.83
C PRO A 175 45.19 45.04 75.29
N SER A 176 45.61 44.20 76.24
CA SER A 176 45.80 44.58 77.66
C SER A 176 46.61 43.60 78.53
N ARG A 177 47.03 42.40 78.07
CA ARG A 177 47.71 41.43 78.96
C ARG A 177 49.23 41.31 78.83
N ALA A 178 49.89 42.30 78.25
CA ALA A 178 51.35 42.32 78.09
C ALA A 178 52.01 43.55 78.73
N LYS A 179 51.67 43.88 79.98
CA LYS A 179 52.48 44.71 80.89
C LYS A 179 52.14 44.40 82.35
N GLU A 180 52.77 43.38 82.92
CA GLU A 180 53.08 43.31 84.36
C GLU A 180 54.31 42.41 84.56
#